data_AF-A0A7K2CQR7-F1
#
_entry.id   AF-A0A7K2CQR7-F1
#
_cell.length_a   1.000
_cell.length_b   1.000
_cell.length_c   1.000
_cell.angle_alpha   90.00
_cell.angle_beta   90.00
_cell.angle_gamma   90.00
#
_symmetry.space_group_name_H-M   'P 1'
#
loop_
_entity.id
_entity.type
_entity.pdbx_description
1 polymer ?
#
loop_
_entity_poly.entity_id
_entity_poly.type
_entity_poly.pdbx_seq_one_letter_code
_entity_poly.pdbx_strand_id
1 'polypeptide(L)'
;MSTSSSGDLVIDPAEFARRVIQPADFVPDTEAFVDVRLPRSAGKASYSFIGPGVSQNDAQTVNLTEPHGFQIGAASMDHGVINNQHLHFTAEVLICTRGHWRVNIGEHTEQQLEIGPGTVFSAPTWVFRGFENIGADNGWLFTVLGGDDTGGIIWAPDVLRAAAKTGLYLRSDYSLLDSTNGDLPNDVVRPLDAELLTAVDTYSDEELAARTVAMDGLRWSNKALLSSVIAEHGAALAPVIGYGLTEDRHHRAPIATPHGFSVEWLRVGPGADTGIHRHQRNQVVLVCEGRWEIAVNRGDDTLGATPAEGSVVS
;
A
#
# COMPACT_ATOMS: atom_id res chain seq x y z
N MET A 1 -23.11 25.95 17.18
CA MET A 1 -22.52 25.11 16.12
C MET A 1 -23.68 24.46 15.39
N SER A 2 -23.86 24.80 14.11
CA SER A 2 -24.96 24.28 13.29
C SER A 2 -24.72 22.81 13.02
N THR A 3 -25.48 21.93 13.68
CA THR A 3 -25.59 20.53 13.29
C THR A 3 -26.37 20.48 11.98
N SER A 4 -25.67 20.48 10.83
CA SER A 4 -26.31 20.03 9.62
C SER A 4 -26.71 18.57 9.86
N SER A 5 -28.01 18.30 9.90
CA SER A 5 -28.51 16.96 9.70
C SER A 5 -28.15 16.58 8.26
N SER A 6 -26.94 16.08 8.01
CA SER A 6 -26.71 15.37 6.77
C SER A 6 -27.62 14.15 6.86
N GLY A 7 -28.56 14.01 5.93
CA GLY A 7 -29.33 12.78 5.79
C GLY A 7 -28.39 11.58 5.76
N ASP A 8 -28.92 10.40 6.07
CA ASP A 8 -28.15 9.18 5.91
C ASP A 8 -27.60 9.12 4.47
N LEU A 9 -26.28 8.94 4.35
CA LEU A 9 -25.63 8.76 3.06
C LEU A 9 -26.09 7.41 2.53
N VAL A 10 -26.84 7.42 1.44
CA VAL A 10 -27.23 6.22 0.69
C VAL A 10 -26.39 6.17 -0.57
N ILE A 11 -25.60 5.10 -0.71
CA ILE A 11 -24.77 4.84 -1.88
C ILE A 11 -25.67 4.21 -2.95
N ASP A 12 -25.68 4.75 -4.17
CA ASP A 12 -26.43 4.15 -5.26
C ASP A 12 -25.70 2.92 -5.86
N PRO A 13 -26.40 2.04 -6.61
CA PRO A 13 -25.78 0.84 -7.17
C PRO A 13 -24.58 1.07 -8.08
N ALA A 14 -24.54 2.18 -8.83
CA ALA A 14 -23.45 2.47 -9.75
C ALA A 14 -22.20 2.92 -8.99
N GLU A 15 -22.37 3.76 -7.98
CA GLU A 15 -21.28 4.18 -7.10
C GLU A 15 -20.74 3.00 -6.28
N PHE A 16 -21.60 2.12 -5.77
CA PHE A 16 -21.12 0.93 -5.06
C PHE A 16 -20.34 -0.01 -5.98
N ALA A 17 -20.83 -0.25 -7.21
CA ALA A 17 -20.10 -1.05 -8.19
C ALA A 17 -18.74 -0.44 -8.54
N ARG A 18 -18.63 0.88 -8.67
CA ARG A 18 -17.37 1.60 -8.93
C ARG A 18 -16.35 1.41 -7.80
N ARG A 19 -16.81 1.32 -6.55
CA ARG A 19 -15.97 1.14 -5.35
C ARG A 19 -15.49 -0.29 -5.13
N VAL A 20 -15.99 -1.26 -5.89
CA VAL A 20 -15.55 -2.66 -5.86
C VAL A 20 -14.61 -2.90 -7.04
N ILE A 21 -13.30 -2.74 -6.82
CA ILE A 21 -12.28 -2.94 -7.85
C ILE A 21 -11.90 -4.42 -7.90
N GLN A 22 -12.33 -5.13 -8.95
CA GLN A 22 -12.04 -6.54 -9.10
C GLN A 22 -10.62 -6.76 -9.64
N PRO A 23 -10.00 -7.93 -9.41
CA PRO A 23 -8.72 -8.28 -10.04
C PRO A 23 -8.74 -8.18 -11.57
N ALA A 24 -9.90 -8.37 -12.20
CA ALA A 24 -10.08 -8.20 -13.64
C ALA A 24 -9.98 -6.74 -14.11
N ASP A 25 -10.15 -5.78 -13.19
CA ASP A 25 -10.05 -4.33 -13.43
C ASP A 25 -8.65 -3.79 -13.12
N PHE A 26 -7.71 -4.65 -12.71
CA PHE A 26 -6.35 -4.25 -12.38
C PHE A 26 -5.57 -3.97 -13.66
N VAL A 27 -5.11 -2.73 -13.80
CA VAL A 27 -4.30 -2.30 -14.95
C VAL A 27 -2.84 -2.19 -14.49
N PRO A 28 -1.94 -3.06 -14.99
CA PRO A 28 -0.52 -2.99 -14.65
C PRO A 28 0.15 -1.79 -15.34
N ASP A 29 0.94 -1.04 -14.59
CA ASP A 29 1.89 -0.07 -15.09
C ASP A 29 3.30 -0.65 -15.03
N THR A 30 3.80 -1.14 -16.17
CA THR A 30 5.15 -1.70 -16.31
C THR A 30 6.21 -0.64 -16.59
N GLU A 31 5.80 0.60 -16.79
CA GLU A 31 6.67 1.74 -17.09
C GLU A 31 6.61 2.80 -15.97
N ALA A 32 6.13 2.41 -14.77
CA ALA A 32 5.84 3.33 -13.67
C ALA A 32 7.05 4.13 -13.17
N PHE A 33 8.29 3.68 -13.43
CA PHE A 33 9.48 4.15 -12.74
C PHE A 33 10.70 4.28 -13.64
N VAL A 34 11.64 5.15 -13.26
CA VAL A 34 12.86 5.43 -14.05
C VAL A 34 13.82 4.24 -14.16
N ASP A 35 13.69 3.26 -13.26
CA ASP A 35 14.58 2.11 -13.18
C ASP A 35 14.06 0.89 -13.98
N VAL A 36 12.90 0.98 -14.65
CA VAL A 36 12.28 -0.16 -15.36
C VAL A 36 13.16 -0.75 -16.47
N ARG A 37 14.08 0.05 -17.04
CA ARG A 37 15.04 -0.41 -18.06
C ARG A 37 16.28 -1.07 -17.49
N LEU A 38 16.45 -1.10 -16.17
CA LEU A 38 17.61 -1.76 -15.56
C LEU A 38 17.48 -3.29 -15.68
N PRO A 39 18.58 -4.02 -15.93
CA PRO A 39 18.52 -5.45 -16.26
C PRO A 39 17.78 -6.34 -15.24
N ARG A 40 17.83 -6.00 -13.94
CA ARG A 40 17.14 -6.76 -12.88
C ARG A 40 15.78 -6.19 -12.49
N SER A 41 15.31 -5.14 -13.16
CA SER A 41 14.04 -4.48 -12.87
C SER A 41 12.96 -4.75 -13.89
N ALA A 42 13.34 -5.30 -15.05
CA ALA A 42 12.40 -5.83 -16.02
C ALA A 42 11.55 -6.95 -15.39
N GLY A 43 10.24 -6.92 -15.61
CA GLY A 43 9.29 -7.89 -15.03
C GLY A 43 8.62 -7.43 -13.73
N LYS A 44 8.70 -6.13 -13.39
CA LYS A 44 7.87 -5.52 -12.34
C LYS A 44 6.68 -4.76 -12.93
N ALA A 45 5.57 -4.75 -12.22
CA ALA A 45 4.42 -3.90 -12.51
C ALA A 45 3.92 -3.24 -11.23
N SER A 46 3.47 -1.99 -11.35
CA SER A 46 2.78 -1.25 -10.29
C SER A 46 1.28 -1.12 -10.63
N TYR A 47 0.45 -1.00 -9.61
CA TYR A 47 -1.00 -0.84 -9.73
C TYR A 47 -1.45 0.28 -8.79
N SER A 48 -2.32 1.17 -9.27
CA SER A 48 -2.84 2.31 -8.51
C SER A 48 -4.36 2.18 -8.37
N PHE A 49 -4.82 1.68 -7.23
CA PHE A 49 -6.24 1.44 -6.98
C PHE A 49 -6.94 2.69 -6.46
N ILE A 50 -6.32 3.36 -5.48
CA ILE A 50 -6.83 4.59 -4.87
C ILE A 50 -5.69 5.58 -4.79
N GLY A 51 -5.80 6.69 -5.53
CA GLY A 51 -4.74 7.67 -5.68
C GLY A 51 -3.61 7.22 -6.63
N PRO A 52 -2.82 8.16 -7.17
CA PRO A 52 -1.77 7.87 -8.15
C PRO A 52 -0.55 7.12 -7.58
N GLY A 53 -0.38 7.13 -6.26
CA GLY A 53 0.75 6.61 -5.53
C GLY A 53 1.99 7.46 -5.73
N VAL A 54 3.03 6.86 -6.31
CA VAL A 54 4.31 7.50 -6.62
C VAL A 54 4.77 7.20 -8.05
N SER A 55 3.85 6.76 -8.92
CA SER A 55 4.20 6.50 -10.32
C SER A 55 4.69 7.78 -11.00
N GLN A 56 5.66 7.60 -11.88
CA GLN A 56 6.35 8.64 -12.65
C GLN A 56 5.87 8.63 -14.12
N ASN A 57 4.91 7.76 -14.42
CA ASN A 57 4.32 7.58 -15.73
C ASN A 57 2.98 8.32 -15.83
N ASP A 58 2.93 9.37 -16.65
CA ASP A 58 1.72 10.16 -16.89
C ASP A 58 0.56 9.35 -17.51
N ALA A 59 0.87 8.20 -18.12
CA ALA A 59 -0.12 7.30 -18.70
C ALA A 59 -0.68 6.26 -17.70
N GLN A 60 -0.32 6.33 -16.41
CA GLN A 60 -0.83 5.39 -15.42
C GLN A 60 -2.36 5.41 -15.37
N THR A 61 -2.95 4.27 -15.03
CA THR A 61 -4.38 4.19 -14.74
C THR A 61 -4.59 4.18 -13.23
N VAL A 62 -5.53 4.98 -12.75
CA VAL A 62 -5.96 5.02 -11.34
C VAL A 62 -7.45 4.69 -11.27
N ASN A 63 -7.84 3.66 -10.52
CA ASN A 63 -9.25 3.25 -10.46
C ASN A 63 -10.12 4.29 -9.73
N LEU A 64 -9.68 4.79 -8.58
CA LEU A 64 -10.37 5.81 -7.78
C LEU A 64 -9.42 6.97 -7.47
N THR A 65 -9.82 8.20 -7.80
CA THR A 65 -8.98 9.40 -7.65
C THR A 65 -9.41 10.31 -6.50
N GLU A 66 -10.55 10.02 -5.86
CA GLU A 66 -11.00 10.78 -4.69
C GLU A 66 -10.03 10.64 -3.50
N PRO A 67 -9.85 11.71 -2.69
CA PRO A 67 -8.94 11.69 -1.55
C PRO A 67 -9.44 10.76 -0.45
N HIS A 68 -8.54 9.91 0.04
CA HIS A 68 -8.81 8.96 1.12
C HIS A 68 -8.08 9.30 2.42
N GLY A 69 -7.09 10.20 2.37
CA GLY A 69 -6.11 10.45 3.43
C GLY A 69 -4.93 9.48 3.42
N PHE A 70 -4.94 8.53 2.48
CA PHE A 70 -3.92 7.53 2.18
C PHE A 70 -4.17 7.01 0.77
N GLN A 71 -3.21 6.29 0.20
CA GLN A 71 -3.33 5.72 -1.14
C GLN A 71 -3.15 4.20 -1.09
N ILE A 72 -3.81 3.50 -2.01
CA ILE A 72 -3.79 2.04 -2.10
C ILE A 72 -3.30 1.63 -3.48
N GLY A 73 -2.24 0.84 -3.51
CA GLY A 73 -1.68 0.29 -4.72
C GLY A 73 -1.15 -1.12 -4.52
N ALA A 74 -0.49 -1.65 -5.53
CA ALA A 74 0.25 -2.90 -5.43
C ALA A 74 1.51 -2.91 -6.29
N ALA A 75 2.39 -3.87 -6.00
CA ALA A 75 3.51 -4.25 -6.85
C ALA A 75 3.46 -5.76 -7.11
N SER A 76 3.64 -6.15 -8.37
CA SER A 76 3.85 -7.55 -8.76
C SER A 76 5.20 -7.73 -9.43
N MET A 77 5.94 -8.77 -9.08
CA MET A 77 7.30 -8.99 -9.57
C MET A 77 7.58 -10.47 -9.78
N ASP A 78 8.19 -10.82 -10.91
CA ASP A 78 8.70 -12.17 -11.15
C ASP A 78 9.88 -12.52 -10.22
N HIS A 79 10.22 -13.80 -10.14
CA HIS A 79 11.36 -14.26 -9.34
C HIS A 79 12.67 -13.56 -9.75
N GLY A 80 13.42 -13.08 -8.76
CA GLY A 80 14.73 -12.43 -8.94
C GLY A 80 14.68 -10.98 -9.42
N VAL A 81 13.48 -10.47 -9.74
CA VAL A 81 13.27 -9.07 -10.10
C VAL A 81 13.45 -8.19 -8.86
N ILE A 82 14.03 -7.00 -9.06
CA ILE A 82 14.32 -6.00 -8.05
C ILE A 82 13.57 -4.70 -8.34
N ASN A 83 12.93 -4.16 -7.31
CA ASN A 83 12.59 -2.76 -7.21
C ASN A 83 13.74 -2.05 -6.49
N ASN A 84 14.40 -1.10 -7.16
CA ASN A 84 15.68 -0.55 -6.70
C ASN A 84 15.53 0.41 -5.52
N GLN A 85 16.67 0.78 -4.93
CA GLN A 85 16.75 1.66 -3.77
C GLN A 85 16.12 3.03 -4.04
N HIS A 86 15.10 3.35 -3.27
CA HIS A 86 14.35 4.60 -3.30
C HIS A 86 13.87 4.97 -1.89
N LEU A 87 13.53 6.23 -1.68
CA LEU A 87 13.15 6.82 -0.40
C LEU A 87 11.82 7.53 -0.55
N HIS A 88 10.97 7.44 0.47
CA HIS A 88 9.70 8.16 0.56
C HIS A 88 9.70 9.13 1.75
N PHE A 89 8.95 10.21 1.59
CA PHE A 89 8.70 11.22 2.63
C PHE A 89 7.57 10.80 3.57
N THR A 90 6.60 10.08 3.02
CA THR A 90 5.43 9.55 3.71
C THR A 90 5.59 8.06 3.99
N ALA A 91 4.75 7.53 4.88
CA ALA A 91 4.77 6.10 5.19
C ALA A 91 4.50 5.25 3.93
N GLU A 92 5.20 4.13 3.82
CA GLU A 92 4.88 3.04 2.90
C GLU A 92 4.76 1.76 3.70
N VAL A 93 3.62 1.11 3.59
CA VAL A 93 3.35 -0.15 4.27
C VAL A 93 3.18 -1.23 3.22
N LEU A 94 4.02 -2.25 3.29
CA LEU A 94 3.97 -3.43 2.44
C LEU A 94 3.13 -4.51 3.14
N ILE A 95 2.06 -4.96 2.49
CA ILE A 95 1.22 -6.06 2.96
C ILE A 95 1.44 -7.22 1.97
N CYS A 96 2.20 -8.22 2.40
CA CYS A 96 2.54 -9.34 1.54
C CYS A 96 1.41 -10.37 1.53
N THR A 97 0.81 -10.61 0.36
CA THR A 97 -0.20 -11.67 0.19
C THR A 97 0.29 -12.83 -0.67
N ARG A 98 1.34 -12.62 -1.49
CA ARG A 98 1.93 -13.69 -2.31
C ARG A 98 3.44 -13.49 -2.51
N GLY A 99 4.16 -14.61 -2.61
CA GLY A 99 5.60 -14.64 -2.83
C GLY A 99 6.42 -14.51 -1.55
N HIS A 100 7.74 -14.54 -1.70
CA HIS A 100 8.69 -14.30 -0.61
C HIS A 100 9.61 -13.17 -1.04
N TRP A 101 9.81 -12.21 -0.15
CA TRP A 101 10.44 -10.96 -0.50
C TRP A 101 11.62 -10.69 0.41
N ARG A 102 12.72 -10.21 -0.16
CA ARG A 102 13.80 -9.59 0.58
C ARG A 102 13.67 -8.09 0.46
N VAL A 103 13.48 -7.41 1.58
CA VAL A 103 13.52 -5.95 1.65
C VAL A 103 14.94 -5.54 2.00
N ASN A 104 15.51 -4.68 1.18
CA ASN A 104 16.86 -4.14 1.28
C ASN A 104 16.76 -2.73 1.87
N ILE A 105 17.45 -2.43 2.97
CA ILE A 105 17.39 -1.14 3.67
C ILE A 105 18.76 -0.45 3.61
N GLY A 106 18.73 0.86 3.42
CA GLY A 106 19.89 1.75 3.28
C GLY A 106 20.35 1.94 1.83
N GLU A 107 21.16 2.97 1.57
CA GLU A 107 21.57 3.38 0.21
C GLU A 107 22.23 2.23 -0.55
N HIS A 108 23.05 1.44 0.14
CA HIS A 108 23.83 0.35 -0.45
C HIS A 108 23.40 -1.03 0.06
N THR A 109 22.17 -1.16 0.60
CA THR A 109 21.65 -2.42 1.15
C THR A 109 22.46 -2.89 2.36
N GLU A 110 22.67 -1.99 3.31
CA GLU A 110 23.37 -2.22 4.57
C GLU A 110 22.66 -3.26 5.43
N GLN A 111 21.33 -3.33 5.35
CA GLN A 111 20.48 -4.26 6.08
C GLN A 111 19.49 -4.95 5.16
N GLN A 112 19.08 -6.16 5.55
CA GLN A 112 18.09 -6.94 4.84
C GLN A 112 17.15 -7.63 5.81
N LEU A 113 15.88 -7.69 5.45
CA LEU A 113 14.89 -8.50 6.15
C LEU A 113 14.00 -9.20 5.13
N GLU A 114 13.43 -10.35 5.52
CA GLU A 114 12.59 -11.14 4.64
C GLU A 114 11.14 -11.11 5.11
N ILE A 115 10.21 -10.95 4.18
CA ILE A 115 8.77 -10.99 4.44
C ILE A 115 8.10 -12.02 3.53
N GLY A 116 7.06 -12.67 4.04
CA GLY A 116 6.25 -13.66 3.33
C GLY A 116 4.76 -13.39 3.49
N PRO A 117 3.90 -14.26 2.95
CA PRO A 117 2.45 -14.06 2.97
C PRO A 117 1.90 -13.87 4.38
N GLY A 118 1.02 -12.87 4.54
CA GLY A 118 0.43 -12.44 5.81
C GLY A 118 1.29 -11.49 6.64
N THR A 119 2.53 -11.21 6.23
CA THR A 119 3.39 -10.23 6.91
C THR A 119 3.09 -8.81 6.44
N VAL A 120 3.00 -7.89 7.41
CA VAL A 120 2.96 -6.44 7.19
C VAL A 120 4.31 -5.85 7.59
N PHE A 121 4.91 -5.06 6.71
CA PHE A 121 6.12 -4.29 7.00
C PHE A 121 5.87 -2.81 6.77
N SER A 122 6.08 -1.98 7.80
CA SER A 122 6.06 -0.53 7.68
C SER A 122 7.46 0.00 7.45
N ALA A 123 7.77 0.34 6.20
CA ALA A 123 9.03 0.97 5.88
C ALA A 123 9.14 2.33 6.59
N PRO A 124 10.25 2.60 7.31
CA PRO A 124 10.47 3.94 7.82
C PRO A 124 10.52 4.99 6.70
N THR A 125 10.04 6.19 7.01
CA THR A 125 10.26 7.37 6.16
C THR A 125 11.74 7.75 6.19
N TRP A 126 12.19 8.49 5.17
CA TRP A 126 13.55 9.05 5.14
C TRP A 126 14.70 8.05 5.18
N VAL A 127 14.44 6.77 4.87
CA VAL A 127 15.48 5.76 4.61
C VAL A 127 15.31 5.19 3.20
N PHE A 128 16.43 4.90 2.54
CA PHE A 128 16.40 4.16 1.28
C PHE A 128 15.95 2.72 1.52
N ARG A 129 15.12 2.24 0.61
CA ARG A 129 14.72 0.84 0.56
C ARG A 129 14.49 0.37 -0.87
N GLY A 130 14.70 -0.91 -1.07
CA GLY A 130 14.31 -1.64 -2.26
C GLY A 130 13.78 -3.01 -1.85
N PHE A 131 13.26 -3.77 -2.81
CA PHE A 131 12.81 -5.13 -2.53
C PHE A 131 12.99 -6.04 -3.73
N GLU A 132 13.22 -7.31 -3.45
CA GLU A 132 13.46 -8.38 -4.41
C GLU A 132 12.47 -9.51 -4.13
N ASN A 133 11.82 -10.03 -5.18
CA ASN A 133 11.09 -11.29 -5.03
C ASN A 133 12.07 -12.45 -5.08
N ILE A 134 12.29 -13.10 -3.93
CA ILE A 134 13.18 -14.24 -3.75
C ILE A 134 12.44 -15.58 -3.77
N GLY A 135 11.11 -15.54 -3.75
CA GLY A 135 10.24 -16.72 -3.86
C GLY A 135 10.14 -17.25 -5.29
N ALA A 136 9.70 -18.49 -5.45
CA ALA A 136 9.60 -19.14 -6.76
C ALA A 136 8.43 -18.63 -7.62
N ASP A 137 7.39 -18.10 -6.99
CA ASP A 137 6.17 -17.61 -7.65
C ASP A 137 6.27 -16.13 -8.02
N ASN A 138 5.39 -15.65 -8.89
CA ASN A 138 5.20 -14.22 -9.09
C ASN A 138 4.69 -13.57 -7.77
N GLY A 139 5.46 -12.64 -7.22
CA GLY A 139 5.16 -12.00 -5.95
C GLY A 139 4.05 -10.97 -6.08
N TRP A 140 3.30 -10.75 -4.99
CA TRP A 140 2.34 -9.66 -4.85
C TRP A 140 2.44 -8.98 -3.48
N LEU A 141 2.63 -7.66 -3.50
CA LEU A 141 2.54 -6.79 -2.34
C LEU A 141 1.42 -5.78 -2.56
N PHE A 142 0.48 -5.69 -1.63
CA PHE A 142 -0.31 -4.46 -1.51
C PHE A 142 0.53 -3.39 -0.81
N THR A 143 0.26 -2.14 -1.16
CA THR A 143 0.94 -0.97 -0.60
C THR A 143 -0.09 0.00 -0.05
N VAL A 144 0.19 0.55 1.13
CA VAL A 144 -0.54 1.70 1.68
C VAL A 144 0.45 2.85 1.81
N LEU A 145 0.17 3.96 1.13
CA LEU A 145 0.99 5.16 1.18
C LEU A 145 0.29 6.24 2.01
N GLY A 146 1.05 6.96 2.83
CA GLY A 146 0.51 8.00 3.70
C GLY A 146 0.11 9.27 2.94
N GLY A 147 -1.07 9.80 3.24
CA GLY A 147 -1.56 11.07 2.67
C GLY A 147 -2.09 10.96 1.25
N ASP A 148 -2.87 11.96 0.82
CA ASP A 148 -3.30 12.10 -0.58
C ASP A 148 -2.20 12.67 -1.48
N ASP A 149 -1.21 13.33 -0.88
CA ASP A 149 0.03 13.77 -1.52
C ASP A 149 1.21 13.07 -0.83
N THR A 150 1.89 12.20 -1.58
CA THR A 150 3.04 11.41 -1.11
C THR A 150 4.35 12.18 -1.22
N GLY A 151 4.36 13.30 -1.96
CA GLY A 151 5.57 14.02 -2.34
C GLY A 151 6.48 13.27 -3.34
N GLY A 152 6.04 12.10 -3.85
CA GLY A 152 6.85 11.27 -4.74
C GLY A 152 7.96 10.51 -4.01
N ILE A 153 9.02 10.17 -4.75
CA ILE A 153 10.16 9.40 -4.24
C ILE A 153 11.50 10.04 -4.63
N ILE A 154 12.50 9.79 -3.80
CA ILE A 154 13.90 10.07 -4.12
C ILE A 154 14.58 8.75 -4.46
N TRP A 155 15.20 8.68 -5.62
CA TRP A 155 15.99 7.52 -6.03
C TRP A 155 17.40 7.57 -5.48
N ALA A 156 17.96 6.41 -5.10
CA ALA A 156 19.36 6.33 -4.72
C ALA A 156 20.26 6.81 -5.88
N PRO A 157 21.39 7.49 -5.58
CA PRO A 157 22.24 8.10 -6.59
C PRO A 157 22.68 7.14 -7.71
N ASP A 158 23.00 5.89 -7.37
CA ASP A 158 23.41 4.88 -8.35
C ASP A 158 22.27 4.44 -9.28
N VAL A 159 21.03 4.47 -8.81
CA VAL A 159 19.86 4.12 -9.62
C VAL A 159 19.65 5.16 -10.72
N LEU A 160 19.68 6.46 -10.37
CA LEU A 160 19.58 7.54 -11.36
C LEU A 160 20.75 7.52 -12.36
N ARG A 161 21.98 7.26 -11.89
CA ARG A 161 23.15 7.09 -12.77
C ARG A 161 22.99 5.90 -13.72
N ALA A 162 22.43 4.79 -13.24
CA ALA A 162 22.19 3.60 -14.06
C ALA A 162 21.07 3.84 -15.08
N ALA A 163 19.96 4.44 -14.66
CA ALA A 163 18.84 4.77 -15.53
C ALA A 163 19.25 5.72 -16.66
N ALA A 164 20.05 6.74 -16.36
CA ALA A 164 20.59 7.66 -17.37
C ALA A 164 21.37 6.94 -18.49
N LYS A 165 22.07 5.84 -18.18
CA LYS A 165 22.80 5.04 -19.20
C LYS A 165 21.85 4.32 -20.16
N THR A 166 20.58 4.19 -19.82
CA THR A 166 19.51 3.59 -20.64
C THR A 166 18.73 4.65 -21.45
N GLY A 167 19.12 5.92 -21.35
CA GLY A 167 18.41 7.04 -21.97
C GLY A 167 17.15 7.47 -21.22
N LEU A 168 16.84 6.86 -20.07
CA LEU A 168 15.68 7.19 -19.24
C LEU A 168 16.08 8.12 -18.10
N TYR A 169 15.31 9.20 -17.93
CA TYR A 169 15.57 10.27 -16.97
C TYR A 169 14.28 10.66 -16.25
N LEU A 170 14.42 11.45 -15.18
CA LEU A 170 13.31 12.12 -14.51
C LEU A 170 13.42 13.62 -14.70
N ARG A 171 12.32 14.27 -15.01
CA ARG A 171 12.19 15.73 -14.98
C ARG A 171 12.04 16.23 -13.54
N SER A 172 12.21 17.53 -13.34
CA SER A 172 12.06 18.18 -12.02
C SER A 172 10.66 18.07 -11.43
N ASP A 173 9.64 17.78 -12.24
CA ASP A 173 8.27 17.45 -11.80
C ASP A 173 8.07 15.94 -11.55
N TYR A 174 9.15 15.16 -11.60
CA TYR A 174 9.21 13.71 -11.42
C TYR A 174 8.57 12.86 -12.52
N SER A 175 8.15 13.45 -13.64
CA SER A 175 7.71 12.70 -14.82
C SER A 175 8.87 12.03 -15.57
N LEU A 176 8.59 10.89 -16.20
CA LEU A 176 9.57 10.17 -17.01
C LEU A 176 9.90 10.88 -18.33
N LEU A 177 11.19 10.86 -18.67
CA LEU A 177 11.72 11.38 -19.92
C LEU A 177 12.59 10.34 -20.62
N ASP A 178 12.17 9.91 -21.81
CA ASP A 178 13.01 9.11 -22.70
C ASP A 178 13.79 10.02 -23.66
N SER A 179 15.10 10.10 -23.46
CA SER A 179 16.04 10.89 -24.26
C SER A 179 16.91 10.01 -25.18
N THR A 180 16.52 8.76 -25.43
CA THR A 180 17.31 7.83 -26.27
C THR A 180 17.63 8.37 -27.68
N ASN A 181 16.80 9.27 -28.20
CA ASN A 181 16.90 9.82 -29.56
C ASN A 181 17.03 11.36 -29.63
N GLY A 182 17.38 12.05 -28.55
CA GLY A 182 17.36 13.53 -28.53
C GLY A 182 18.28 14.18 -27.50
N ASP A 183 18.32 15.53 -27.54
CA ASP A 183 19.08 16.34 -26.60
C ASP A 183 18.48 16.28 -25.19
N LEU A 184 19.34 16.18 -24.18
CA LEU A 184 18.92 16.21 -22.79
C LEU A 184 18.48 17.62 -22.37
N PRO A 185 17.26 17.78 -21.85
CA PRO A 185 16.84 19.02 -21.23
C PRO A 185 17.66 19.37 -19.97
N ASN A 186 17.67 20.65 -19.60
CA ASN A 186 18.38 21.12 -18.40
C ASN A 186 17.64 20.81 -17.08
N ASP A 187 16.35 20.48 -17.16
CA ASP A 187 15.43 20.24 -16.03
C ASP A 187 15.39 18.77 -15.57
N VAL A 188 16.50 18.04 -15.72
CA VAL A 188 16.61 16.65 -15.27
C VAL A 188 17.04 16.56 -13.80
N VAL A 189 16.35 15.72 -13.03
CA VAL A 189 16.69 15.41 -11.63
C VAL A 189 18.09 14.83 -11.57
N ARG A 190 18.92 15.41 -10.70
CA ARG A 190 20.28 14.97 -10.46
C ARG A 190 20.33 14.06 -9.23
N PRO A 191 21.27 13.10 -9.19
CA PRO A 191 21.59 12.37 -7.97
C PRO A 191 21.85 13.32 -6.80
N LEU A 192 21.40 12.94 -5.60
CA LEU A 192 21.77 13.65 -4.37
C LEU A 192 23.29 13.70 -4.23
N ASP A 193 23.78 14.81 -3.67
CA ASP A 193 25.18 14.95 -3.31
C ASP A 193 25.49 14.28 -1.95
N ALA A 194 26.78 14.14 -1.66
CA ALA A 194 27.24 13.49 -0.45
C ALA A 194 26.80 14.21 0.83
N GLU A 195 26.59 15.53 0.78
CA GLU A 195 26.17 16.30 1.96
C GLU A 195 24.72 15.96 2.32
N LEU A 196 23.81 15.98 1.34
CA LEU A 196 22.40 15.61 1.54
C LEU A 196 22.22 14.15 1.95
N LEU A 197 23.07 13.24 1.46
CA LEU A 197 23.03 11.82 1.85
C LEU A 197 23.34 11.62 3.34
N THR A 198 24.12 12.51 3.99
CA THR A 198 24.36 12.42 5.44
C THR A 198 23.13 12.70 6.29
N ALA A 199 22.08 13.30 5.72
CA ALA A 199 20.82 13.59 6.39
C ALA A 199 19.76 12.50 6.21
N VAL A 200 20.06 11.43 5.48
CA VAL A 200 19.19 10.26 5.34
C VAL A 200 19.22 9.45 6.64
N ASP A 201 18.05 9.03 7.11
CA ASP A 201 17.93 8.29 8.36
C ASP A 201 18.50 6.87 8.23
N THR A 202 18.92 6.32 9.38
CA THR A 202 19.33 4.93 9.53
C THR A 202 18.56 4.31 10.68
N TYR A 203 18.42 2.98 10.65
CA TYR A 203 17.62 2.24 11.63
C TYR A 203 18.38 1.00 12.07
N SER A 204 18.28 0.65 13.35
CA SER A 204 18.79 -0.63 13.87
C SER A 204 17.91 -1.81 13.43
N ASP A 205 18.47 -3.02 13.48
CA ASP A 205 17.71 -4.24 13.19
C ASP A 205 16.50 -4.41 14.12
N GLU A 206 16.62 -3.98 15.38
CA GLU A 206 15.53 -4.00 16.35
C GLU A 206 14.38 -3.05 15.94
N GLU A 207 14.71 -1.85 15.47
CA GLU A 207 13.71 -0.88 14.99
C GLU A 207 13.00 -1.36 13.71
N LEU A 208 13.73 -2.01 12.80
CA LEU A 208 13.15 -2.63 11.60
C LEU A 208 12.27 -3.83 11.96
N ALA A 209 12.72 -4.68 12.88
CA ALA A 209 11.94 -5.82 13.37
C ALA A 209 10.64 -5.35 14.07
N ALA A 210 10.69 -4.28 14.86
CA ALA A 210 9.51 -3.69 15.51
C ALA A 210 8.47 -3.14 14.53
N ARG A 211 8.86 -2.89 13.27
CA ARG A 211 7.99 -2.47 12.17
C ARG A 211 7.50 -3.62 11.28
N THR A 212 7.82 -4.86 11.65
CA THR A 212 7.43 -6.07 10.93
C THR A 212 6.46 -6.88 11.80
N VAL A 213 5.28 -7.19 11.27
CA VAL A 213 4.27 -7.97 11.97
C VAL A 213 3.85 -9.13 11.08
N ALA A 214 4.31 -10.33 11.42
CA ALA A 214 3.89 -11.58 10.80
C ALA A 214 2.58 -12.09 11.41
N MET A 215 1.97 -13.10 10.77
CA MET A 215 0.68 -13.68 11.18
C MET A 215 0.66 -14.20 12.62
N ASP A 216 1.76 -14.77 13.10
CA ASP A 216 1.91 -15.27 14.48
C ASP A 216 2.07 -14.16 15.52
N GLY A 217 2.49 -12.96 15.09
CA GLY A 217 2.53 -11.74 15.88
C GLY A 217 1.17 -11.03 16.01
N LEU A 218 0.15 -11.45 15.26
CA LEU A 218 -1.17 -10.84 15.30
C LEU A 218 -1.88 -11.13 16.61
N ARG A 219 -2.38 -10.06 17.24
CA ARG A 219 -3.17 -10.13 18.46
C ARG A 219 -4.63 -10.05 18.06
N TRP A 220 -5.31 -11.19 18.00
CA TRP A 220 -6.73 -11.22 17.63
C TRP A 220 -7.63 -10.93 18.84
N SER A 221 -8.62 -10.06 18.65
CA SER A 221 -9.71 -9.87 19.60
C SER A 221 -11.06 -10.10 18.95
N ASN A 222 -11.83 -11.04 19.52
CA ASN A 222 -13.23 -11.29 19.18
C ASN A 222 -14.18 -10.27 19.84
N LYS A 223 -13.64 -9.28 20.57
CA LYS A 223 -14.38 -8.19 21.23
C LYS A 223 -14.10 -6.83 20.59
N ALA A 224 -13.44 -6.84 19.43
CA ALA A 224 -12.93 -5.64 18.80
C ALA A 224 -14.02 -4.77 18.16
N LEU A 225 -15.21 -5.30 17.90
CA LEU A 225 -16.35 -4.58 17.33
C LEU A 225 -17.55 -4.66 18.28
N LEU A 226 -18.40 -3.63 18.33
CA LEU A 226 -19.65 -3.62 19.13
C LEU A 226 -20.54 -4.82 18.81
N SER A 227 -20.55 -5.26 17.55
CA SER A 227 -21.34 -6.41 17.11
C SER A 227 -20.98 -7.70 17.85
N SER A 228 -19.80 -7.80 18.48
CA SER A 228 -19.38 -8.96 19.27
C SER A 228 -20.30 -9.32 20.45
N VAL A 229 -21.18 -8.41 20.89
CA VAL A 229 -22.15 -8.69 21.96
C VAL A 229 -23.51 -9.16 21.45
N ILE A 230 -23.70 -9.23 20.12
CA ILE A 230 -24.94 -9.67 19.46
C ILE A 230 -24.71 -11.09 18.94
N ALA A 231 -25.59 -12.02 19.32
CA ALA A 231 -25.38 -13.46 19.10
C ALA A 231 -25.21 -13.87 17.61
N GLU A 232 -25.74 -13.09 16.68
CA GLU A 232 -25.74 -13.37 15.24
C GLU A 232 -24.49 -12.82 14.52
N HIS A 233 -23.68 -11.99 15.18
CA HIS A 233 -22.47 -11.42 14.59
C HIS A 233 -21.21 -12.09 15.16
N GLY A 234 -20.14 -12.14 14.36
CA GLY A 234 -18.96 -12.91 14.72
C GLY A 234 -17.73 -12.54 13.90
N ALA A 235 -16.97 -11.57 14.40
CA ALA A 235 -15.74 -11.10 13.78
C ALA A 235 -14.60 -11.04 14.81
N ALA A 236 -13.37 -11.13 14.31
CA ALA A 236 -12.18 -10.80 15.08
C ALA A 236 -11.32 -9.82 14.29
N LEU A 237 -10.74 -8.84 15.01
CA LEU A 237 -9.78 -7.91 14.45
C LEU A 237 -8.40 -8.13 15.08
N ALA A 238 -7.35 -7.79 14.34
CA ALA A 238 -5.99 -7.65 14.84
C ALA A 238 -5.35 -6.38 14.24
N PRO A 239 -5.29 -5.26 14.98
CA PRO A 239 -4.66 -4.04 14.53
C PRO A 239 -3.15 -4.25 14.43
N VAL A 240 -2.58 -3.75 13.34
CA VAL A 240 -1.15 -3.80 13.04
C VAL A 240 -0.54 -2.42 13.21
N ILE A 241 -1.17 -1.39 12.61
CA ILE A 241 -0.77 0.01 12.68
C ILE A 241 -1.92 0.83 13.23
N GLY A 242 -1.68 1.55 14.32
CA GLY A 242 -2.70 2.40 14.95
C GLY A 242 -3.90 1.61 15.49
N TYR A 243 -4.84 2.31 16.14
CA TYR A 243 -5.95 1.65 16.84
C TYR A 243 -7.16 1.34 15.95
N GLY A 244 -7.28 2.00 14.79
CA GLY A 244 -8.29 1.70 13.78
C GLY A 244 -9.71 1.59 14.33
N LEU A 245 -10.40 0.50 13.98
CA LEU A 245 -11.78 0.24 14.38
C LEU A 245 -11.94 -0.41 15.76
N THR A 246 -10.85 -0.81 16.42
CA THR A 246 -10.99 -1.65 17.61
C THR A 246 -11.59 -0.89 18.80
N GLU A 247 -12.63 -1.47 19.38
CA GLU A 247 -13.29 -0.99 20.60
C GLU A 247 -12.88 -1.78 21.85
N ASP A 248 -12.00 -2.77 21.68
CA ASP A 248 -11.40 -3.47 22.80
C ASP A 248 -10.36 -2.55 23.48
N ARG A 249 -10.72 -2.06 24.67
CA ARG A 249 -9.88 -1.15 25.47
C ARG A 249 -8.47 -1.69 25.78
N HIS A 250 -8.27 -3.00 25.71
CA HIS A 250 -6.99 -3.66 25.98
C HIS A 250 -6.19 -3.97 24.71
N HIS A 251 -6.77 -3.73 23.54
CA HIS A 251 -6.10 -3.96 22.28
C HIS A 251 -4.98 -2.95 22.06
N ARG A 252 -3.82 -3.42 21.59
CA ARG A 252 -2.65 -2.58 21.31
C ARG A 252 -2.07 -3.02 19.97
N ALA A 253 -2.01 -2.07 19.03
CA ALA A 253 -1.32 -2.27 17.77
C ALA A 253 0.19 -2.42 18.01
N PRO A 254 0.87 -3.39 17.37
CA PRO A 254 2.31 -3.53 17.45
C PRO A 254 3.06 -2.27 16.98
N ILE A 255 2.60 -1.61 15.92
CA ILE A 255 3.21 -0.42 15.35
C ILE A 255 2.39 0.82 15.76
N ALA A 256 2.96 1.64 16.65
CA ALA A 256 2.28 2.83 17.20
C ALA A 256 2.75 4.15 16.60
N THR A 257 3.79 4.14 15.76
CA THR A 257 4.28 5.35 15.06
C THR A 257 3.14 5.96 14.23
N PRO A 258 2.96 7.30 14.22
CA PRO A 258 1.88 7.92 13.45
C PRO A 258 2.06 7.75 11.93
N HIS A 259 1.08 7.15 11.25
CA HIS A 259 1.06 6.99 9.79
C HIS A 259 0.02 7.87 9.09
N GLY A 260 -0.90 8.48 9.83
CA GLY A 260 -2.08 9.17 9.28
C GLY A 260 -3.24 8.23 8.93
N PHE A 261 -3.01 6.92 8.94
CA PHE A 261 -4.00 5.86 8.76
C PHE A 261 -3.76 4.70 9.73
N SER A 262 -4.66 3.73 9.74
CA SER A 262 -4.51 2.46 10.46
C SER A 262 -4.56 1.28 9.50
N VAL A 263 -3.94 0.17 9.90
CA VAL A 263 -3.99 -1.12 9.19
C VAL A 263 -4.34 -2.20 10.19
N GLU A 264 -5.30 -3.04 9.85
CA GLU A 264 -5.80 -4.11 10.71
C GLU A 264 -6.22 -5.31 9.87
N TRP A 265 -6.02 -6.52 10.41
CA TRP A 265 -6.57 -7.74 9.85
C TRP A 265 -7.98 -7.97 10.39
N LEU A 266 -8.89 -8.33 9.50
CA LEU A 266 -10.24 -8.78 9.84
C LEU A 266 -10.40 -10.25 9.44
N ARG A 267 -11.01 -11.04 10.32
CA ARG A 267 -11.50 -12.38 9.97
C ARG A 267 -12.93 -12.54 10.46
N VAL A 268 -13.73 -13.23 9.65
CA VAL A 268 -15.13 -13.55 9.93
C VAL A 268 -15.33 -15.01 9.58
N GLY A 269 -16.00 -15.76 10.45
CA GLY A 269 -16.29 -17.18 10.22
C GLY A 269 -17.38 -17.35 9.15
N PRO A 270 -17.44 -18.49 8.44
CA PRO A 270 -18.52 -18.75 7.50
C PRO A 270 -19.90 -18.60 8.15
N GLY A 271 -20.77 -17.80 7.52
CA GLY A 271 -22.12 -17.52 8.01
C GLY A 271 -22.22 -16.49 9.14
N ALA A 272 -21.10 -15.91 9.58
CA ALA A 272 -21.09 -14.77 10.48
C ALA A 272 -20.85 -13.47 9.70
N ASP A 273 -21.07 -12.33 10.35
CA ASP A 273 -20.82 -11.00 9.79
C ASP A 273 -20.34 -10.01 10.87
N THR A 274 -19.96 -8.81 10.43
CA THR A 274 -19.48 -7.72 11.30
C THR A 274 -20.60 -6.83 11.85
N GLY A 275 -21.83 -6.99 11.35
CA GLY A 275 -22.94 -6.05 11.50
C GLY A 275 -22.78 -4.82 10.61
N ILE A 276 -23.90 -4.24 10.16
CA ILE A 276 -23.87 -2.97 9.42
C ILE A 276 -23.49 -1.83 10.36
N HIS A 277 -22.30 -1.26 10.15
CA HIS A 277 -21.76 -0.16 10.94
C HIS A 277 -21.33 0.99 10.04
N ARG A 278 -20.99 2.12 10.67
CA ARG A 278 -20.47 3.32 10.00
C ARG A 278 -19.48 4.01 10.93
N HIS A 279 -18.39 4.50 10.39
CA HIS A 279 -17.47 5.39 11.08
C HIS A 279 -17.20 6.66 10.24
N GLN A 280 -16.46 7.61 10.82
CA GLN A 280 -16.25 8.95 10.22
C GLN A 280 -15.05 9.03 9.27
N ARG A 281 -14.42 7.90 8.95
CA ARG A 281 -13.18 7.84 8.16
C ARG A 281 -13.44 7.03 6.90
N ASN A 282 -12.65 7.24 5.86
CA ASN A 282 -12.64 6.34 4.72
C ASN A 282 -12.05 5.00 5.15
N GLN A 283 -12.54 3.92 4.54
CA GLN A 283 -12.09 2.55 4.80
C GLN A 283 -11.85 1.87 3.47
N VAL A 284 -10.82 1.04 3.42
CA VAL A 284 -10.58 0.16 2.27
C VAL A 284 -10.42 -1.25 2.80
N VAL A 285 -11.12 -2.20 2.18
CA VAL A 285 -11.03 -3.63 2.45
C VAL A 285 -10.24 -4.29 1.32
N LEU A 286 -9.12 -4.90 1.69
CA LEU A 286 -8.35 -5.78 0.81
C LEU A 286 -8.83 -7.20 1.03
N VAL A 287 -9.45 -7.82 0.02
CA VAL A 287 -10.03 -9.17 0.14
C VAL A 287 -8.93 -10.21 0.00
N CYS A 288 -8.18 -10.47 1.06
CA CYS A 288 -6.97 -11.32 1.00
C CYS A 288 -7.25 -12.81 0.82
N GLU A 289 -8.32 -13.35 1.42
CA GLU A 289 -8.64 -14.78 1.38
C GLU A 289 -10.15 -15.00 1.55
N GLY A 290 -10.68 -16.01 0.86
CA GLY A 290 -12.01 -16.55 1.10
C GLY A 290 -13.11 -15.91 0.25
N ARG A 291 -14.37 -16.20 0.61
CA ARG A 291 -15.55 -15.69 -0.10
C ARG A 291 -16.32 -14.77 0.83
N TRP A 292 -16.46 -13.52 0.40
CA TRP A 292 -17.06 -12.46 1.18
C TRP A 292 -18.27 -11.88 0.46
N GLU A 293 -19.31 -11.55 1.23
CA GLU A 293 -20.31 -10.58 0.81
C GLU A 293 -20.01 -9.28 1.56
N ILE A 294 -19.85 -8.18 0.81
CA ILE A 294 -19.72 -6.84 1.37
C ILE A 294 -21.02 -6.11 1.09
N ALA A 295 -21.62 -5.56 2.15
CA ALA A 295 -22.88 -4.84 2.07
C ALA A 295 -22.74 -3.39 2.53
N VAL A 296 -23.46 -2.50 1.86
CA VAL A 296 -23.56 -1.07 2.19
C VAL A 296 -25.04 -0.67 2.32
N ASN A 297 -25.27 0.53 2.86
CA ASN A 297 -26.60 1.06 3.20
C ASN A 297 -27.33 0.21 4.26
N ARG A 298 -28.63 0.50 4.49
CA ARG A 298 -29.51 -0.16 5.47
C ARG A 298 -30.94 -0.25 4.94
N GLY A 299 -31.71 -1.19 5.45
CA GLY A 299 -33.14 -1.32 5.13
C GLY A 299 -33.37 -1.67 3.66
N ASP A 300 -34.37 -1.04 3.04
CA ASP A 300 -34.75 -1.30 1.65
C ASP A 300 -33.68 -0.87 0.63
N ASP A 301 -32.73 -0.01 1.05
CA ASP A 301 -31.63 0.48 0.21
C ASP A 301 -30.37 -0.40 0.27
N THR A 302 -30.42 -1.53 0.99
CA THR A 302 -29.25 -2.41 1.19
C THR A 302 -28.73 -2.93 -0.15
N LEU A 303 -27.43 -2.75 -0.39
CA LEU A 303 -26.74 -3.27 -1.56
C LEU A 303 -25.67 -4.26 -1.11
N GLY A 304 -25.51 -5.36 -1.84
CA GLY A 304 -24.52 -6.39 -1.59
C GLY A 304 -23.65 -6.66 -2.82
N ALA A 305 -22.37 -6.94 -2.61
CA ALA A 305 -21.42 -7.36 -3.63
C ALA A 305 -20.62 -8.57 -3.13
N THR A 306 -20.24 -9.46 -4.05
CA THR A 306 -19.42 -10.64 -3.77
C THR A 306 -18.06 -10.48 -4.46
N PRO A 307 -17.14 -9.67 -3.92
CA PRO A 307 -15.83 -9.43 -4.53
C PRO A 307 -15.01 -10.72 -4.62
N ALA A 308 -14.24 -10.86 -5.70
CA ALA A 308 -13.28 -11.94 -5.82
C ALA A 308 -12.11 -11.77 -4.82
N GLU A 309 -11.42 -12.86 -4.51
CA GLU A 309 -10.15 -12.79 -3.78
C GLU A 309 -9.16 -11.89 -4.53
N GLY A 310 -8.45 -11.04 -3.80
CA GLY A 310 -7.57 -10.00 -4.33
C GLY A 310 -8.25 -8.66 -4.61
N SER A 311 -9.59 -8.57 -4.55
CA SER A 311 -10.29 -7.29 -4.80
C SER A 311 -9.94 -6.21 -3.78
N VAL A 312 -10.07 -4.96 -4.21
CA VAL A 312 -9.98 -3.76 -3.36
C VAL A 312 -11.36 -3.12 -3.29
N VAL A 313 -11.90 -2.94 -2.08
CA VAL A 313 -13.23 -2.36 -1.88
C VAL A 313 -13.15 -1.11 -1.03
N SER A 314 -13.62 0.02 -1.55
CA SER A 314 -13.61 1.34 -0.91
C SER A 314 -14.94 1.72 -0.25
#